data_AF-A0A6G2K7H0-F1
#
_entry.id   AF-A0A6G2K7H0-F1
#
_cell.length_a   1.000
_cell.length_b   1.000
_cell.length_c   1.000
_cell.angle_alpha   90.00
_cell.angle_beta   90.00
_cell.angle_gamma   90.00
#
_symmetry.space_group_name_H-M   'P 1'
#
loop_
_entity.id
_entity.type
_entity.pdbx_description
1 polymer ?
#
loop_
_entity_poly.entity_id
_entity_poly.type
_entity_poly.pdbx_seq_one_letter_code
_entity_poly.pdbx_strand_id
1 'polypeptide(L)'
;MAYDVERIRDVLFDEHIALALAELESGPQKIERLADVASMDADVLVERLEYVVQCGFLHCNDGVYSADSEKLEEFLSHDGQFDNVMSSITEMDSYLN
;
A
#
# COMPACT_ATOMS: atom_id res chain seq x y z
N MET A 1 -16.13 6.90 -1.30
CA MET A 1 -15.33 6.56 -0.08
C MET A 1 -14.17 7.54 -0.06
N ALA A 2 -13.99 8.34 1.00
CA ALA A 2 -12.81 9.20 1.12
C ALA A 2 -11.65 8.31 1.57
N TYR A 3 -10.57 8.27 0.79
CA TYR A 3 -9.37 7.56 1.19
C TYR A 3 -8.65 8.39 2.25
N ASP A 4 -8.51 7.86 3.46
CA ASP A 4 -7.76 8.51 4.54
C ASP A 4 -6.27 8.47 4.21
N VAL A 5 -5.77 9.54 3.59
CA VAL A 5 -4.35 9.71 3.24
C VAL A 5 -3.47 9.62 4.49
N GLU A 6 -3.96 10.12 5.62
CA GLU A 6 -3.27 9.99 6.92
C GLU A 6 -3.10 8.54 7.32
N ARG A 7 -4.08 7.68 7.03
CA ARG A 7 -3.99 6.24 7.32
C ARG A 7 -3.01 5.52 6.40
N ILE A 8 -2.95 5.91 5.12
CA ILE A 8 -1.93 5.38 4.19
C ILE A 8 -0.55 5.79 4.67
N ARG A 9 -0.39 7.06 5.05
CA ARG A 9 0.86 7.60 5.60
C ARG A 9 1.26 6.84 6.87
N ASP A 10 0.35 6.64 7.81
CA ASP A 10 0.62 5.89 9.05
C ASP A 10 1.17 4.49 8.74
N VAL A 11 0.57 3.79 7.76
CA VAL A 11 1.02 2.46 7.33
C VAL A 11 2.38 2.51 6.61
N LEU A 12 2.59 3.44 5.67
CA LEU A 12 3.85 3.52 4.90
C LEU A 12 5.05 3.99 5.75
N PHE A 13 4.79 4.78 6.80
CA PHE A 13 5.81 5.29 7.71
C PHE A 13 5.99 4.41 8.97
N ASP A 14 5.21 3.33 9.11
CA ASP A 14 5.40 2.32 10.16
C ASP A 14 6.73 1.58 9.91
N GLU A 15 7.57 1.48 10.94
CA GLU A 15 8.90 0.87 10.83
C GLU A 15 8.87 -0.59 10.38
N HIS A 16 7.86 -1.35 10.79
CA HIS A 16 7.69 -2.75 10.43
C HIS A 16 7.22 -2.90 8.98
N ILE A 17 6.30 -2.03 8.56
CA ILE A 17 5.80 -2.02 7.19
C ILE A 17 6.88 -1.53 6.22
N ALA A 18 7.65 -0.51 6.59
CA ALA A 18 8.76 -0.01 5.80
C ALA A 18 9.79 -1.12 5.49
N LEU A 19 10.05 -2.02 6.46
CA LEU A 19 10.91 -3.18 6.25
C LEU A 19 10.31 -4.17 5.22
N ALA A 20 9.00 -4.43 5.29
CA ALA A 20 8.32 -5.26 4.29
C ALA A 20 8.34 -4.59 2.90
N LEU A 21 8.10 -3.29 2.82
CA LEU A 21 8.15 -2.54 1.55
C LEU A 21 9.54 -2.54 0.93
N ALA A 22 10.59 -2.42 1.73
CA ALA A 22 11.97 -2.50 1.25
C ALA A 22 12.30 -3.89 0.64
N GLU A 23 11.76 -4.98 1.21
CA GLU A 23 11.86 -6.30 0.59
C GLU A 23 11.11 -6.37 -0.75
N LEU A 24 9.98 -5.66 -0.87
CA LEU A 24 9.20 -5.58 -2.10
C LEU A 24 9.87 -4.71 -3.18
N GLU A 25 10.67 -3.71 -2.81
CA GLU A 25 11.50 -2.95 -3.77
C GLU A 25 12.52 -3.85 -4.47
N SER A 26 13.03 -4.87 -3.77
CA SER A 26 13.92 -5.87 -4.36
C SER A 26 13.18 -6.85 -5.30
N GLY A 27 11.85 -6.86 -5.27
CA GLY A 27 10.98 -7.64 -6.14
C GLY A 27 9.83 -8.32 -5.40
N PRO A 28 8.94 -9.04 -6.12
CA PRO A 28 7.77 -9.65 -5.52
C PRO A 28 8.12 -10.71 -4.45
N GLN A 29 7.51 -10.62 -3.27
CA GLN A 29 7.74 -11.55 -2.15
C GLN A 29 6.44 -12.12 -1.59
N LYS A 30 6.54 -13.30 -0.97
CA LYS A 30 5.41 -13.92 -0.28
C LYS A 30 5.13 -13.23 1.05
N ILE A 31 3.85 -13.21 1.45
CA ILE A 31 3.42 -12.61 2.72
C ILE A 31 4.16 -13.18 3.94
N GLU A 32 4.45 -14.48 3.95
CA GLU A 32 5.18 -15.15 5.05
C GLU A 32 6.57 -14.54 5.27
N ARG A 33 7.27 -14.20 4.18
CA ARG A 33 8.60 -13.58 4.25
C ARG A 33 8.51 -12.13 4.68
N LEU A 34 7.51 -11.39 4.19
CA LEU A 34 7.29 -10.01 4.56
C LEU A 34 6.94 -9.89 6.05
N ALA A 35 6.13 -10.81 6.56
CA ALA A 35 5.76 -10.91 7.96
C ALA A 35 6.97 -11.19 8.86
N ASP A 36 7.84 -12.12 8.44
CA ASP A 36 9.09 -12.44 9.14
C ASP A 36 10.02 -11.22 9.22
N VAL A 37 10.20 -10.50 8.12
CA VAL A 37 11.06 -9.29 8.05
C VAL A 37 10.46 -8.11 8.81
N ALA A 38 9.14 -7.94 8.73
CA ALA A 38 8.42 -6.95 9.53
C ALA A 38 8.39 -7.32 11.02
N SER A 39 8.72 -8.57 11.39
CA SER A 39 8.55 -9.09 12.75
C SER A 39 7.11 -8.95 13.24
N MET A 40 6.16 -9.26 12.34
CA MET A 40 4.72 -9.14 12.55
C MET A 40 4.00 -10.42 12.17
N ASP A 41 2.80 -10.63 12.70
CA ASP A 41 1.92 -11.71 12.23
C ASP A 41 1.47 -11.46 10.79
N ALA A 42 1.47 -12.52 9.98
CA ALA A 42 1.11 -12.44 8.57
C ALA A 42 -0.32 -11.92 8.38
N ASP A 43 -1.28 -12.38 9.17
CA ASP A 43 -2.67 -11.89 9.12
C ASP A 43 -2.76 -10.38 9.41
N VAL A 44 -2.04 -9.89 10.42
CA VAL A 44 -2.01 -8.46 10.78
C VAL A 44 -1.35 -7.64 9.67
N LEU A 45 -0.28 -8.16 9.08
CA LEU A 45 0.39 -7.53 7.96
C LEU A 45 -0.54 -7.48 6.74
N VAL A 46 -1.27 -8.55 6.44
CA VAL A 46 -2.26 -8.58 5.35
C VAL A 46 -3.32 -7.50 5.55
N GLU A 47 -3.91 -7.39 6.75
CA GLU A 47 -4.92 -6.37 7.03
C GLU A 47 -4.40 -4.93 6.79
N ARG A 48 -3.14 -4.68 7.14
CA ARG A 48 -2.50 -3.37 6.91
C ARG A 48 -2.18 -3.13 5.45
N LEU A 49 -1.61 -4.12 4.77
CA LEU A 49 -1.24 -4.03 3.36
C LEU A 49 -2.47 -4.03 2.44
N GLU A 50 -3.59 -4.63 2.84
CA GLU A 50 -4.82 -4.67 2.05
C GLU A 50 -5.33 -3.26 1.73
N TYR A 51 -5.26 -2.34 2.70
CA TYR A 51 -5.62 -0.94 2.49
C TYR A 51 -4.71 -0.26 1.47
N VAL A 52 -3.42 -0.56 1.52
CA VAL A 52 -2.39 -0.04 0.60
C VAL A 52 -2.53 -0.65 -0.81
N VAL A 53 -2.92 -1.92 -0.89
CA VAL A 53 -3.26 -2.63 -2.13
C VAL A 53 -4.50 -2.02 -2.78
N GLN A 54 -5.54 -1.71 -2.00
CA GLN A 54 -6.75 -1.06 -2.53
C GLN A 54 -6.47 0.34 -3.08
N CYS A 55 -5.53 1.07 -2.48
CA CYS A 55 -5.05 2.35 -3.01
C CYS A 55 -4.15 2.18 -4.26
N GLY A 56 -3.81 0.95 -4.61
CA GLY A 56 -3.02 0.58 -5.77
C GLY A 56 -1.53 0.91 -5.65
N PHE A 57 -0.99 0.96 -4.42
CA PHE A 57 0.45 1.07 -4.18
C PHE A 57 1.14 -0.30 -4.14
N LEU A 58 0.36 -1.33 -3.84
CA LEU A 58 0.81 -2.72 -3.78
C LEU A 58 -0.11 -3.57 -4.65
N HIS A 59 0.44 -4.64 -5.19
CA HIS A 59 -0.31 -5.66 -5.91
C HIS A 59 -0.15 -7.00 -5.19
N CYS A 60 -1.26 -7.70 -4.96
CA CYS A 60 -1.26 -9.05 -4.42
C CYS A 60 -1.76 -10.02 -5.49
N ASN A 61 -1.00 -11.09 -5.72
CA ASN A 61 -1.35 -12.18 -6.63
C ASN A 61 -0.99 -13.52 -5.98
N ASP A 62 -2.00 -14.32 -5.63
CA ASP A 62 -1.84 -15.66 -5.04
C ASP A 62 -0.92 -15.68 -3.80
N GLY A 63 -1.00 -14.65 -2.95
CA GLY A 63 -0.17 -14.51 -1.75
C GLY A 63 1.25 -13.98 -2.00
N VAL A 64 1.57 -13.62 -3.24
CA VAL A 64 2.78 -12.88 -3.61
C VAL A 64 2.42 -11.40 -3.73
N TYR A 65 3.11 -10.58 -2.97
CA TYR A 65 2.97 -9.13 -2.97
C TYR A 65 4.09 -8.52 -3.80
N SER A 66 3.80 -7.42 -4.47
CA SER A 66 4.78 -6.59 -5.18
C SER A 66 4.46 -5.12 -4.94
N ALA A 67 5.50 -4.32 -4.70
CA ALA A 67 5.36 -2.88 -4.54
C ALA A 67 5.48 -2.16 -5.87
N ASP A 68 4.66 -1.13 -6.04
CA ASP A 68 4.81 -0.16 -7.12
C ASP A 68 5.72 0.97 -6.63
N SER A 69 7.02 0.78 -6.79
CA SER A 69 8.05 1.72 -6.33
C SER A 69 7.86 3.11 -6.94
N GLU A 70 7.42 3.19 -8.21
CA GLU A 70 7.19 4.46 -8.90
C GLU A 70 6.07 5.25 -8.21
N LYS A 71 4.96 4.58 -7.89
CA LYS A 71 3.82 5.20 -7.19
C LYS A 71 4.13 5.53 -5.74
N LEU A 72 4.91 4.69 -5.05
CA LEU A 72 5.36 4.94 -3.68
C LEU A 72 6.32 6.13 -3.63
N GLU A 73 7.29 6.21 -4.53
CA GLU A 73 8.20 7.35 -4.64
C GLU A 73 7.47 8.65 -5.00
N GLU A 74 6.48 8.58 -5.91
CA GLU A 74 5.63 9.72 -6.24
C GLU A 74 4.83 10.20 -5.02
N PHE A 75 4.26 9.26 -4.25
CA PHE A 75 3.52 9.55 -3.01
C PHE A 75 4.39 10.16 -1.92
N LEU A 76 5.57 9.56 -1.66
CA LEU A 76 6.52 10.04 -0.67
C LEU A 76 7.14 11.39 -1.05
N SER A 77 7.29 11.66 -2.35
CA SER A 77 7.82 12.93 -2.85
C SER A 77 6.77 14.05 -2.86
N HIS A 78 5.48 13.74 -2.96
CA HIS A 78 4.37 14.70 -2.96
C HIS A 78 3.62 14.73 -1.61
N ASP A 79 4.32 15.00 -0.51
CA ASP A 79 3.81 15.07 0.89
C ASP A 79 2.62 16.03 1.13
N GLY A 80 2.04 16.66 0.10
CA GLY A 80 0.94 17.64 0.23
C GLY A 80 -0.06 17.79 -0.92
N GLN A 81 -0.12 16.91 -1.94
CA GLN A 81 -1.05 17.07 -3.08
C GLN A 81 -1.89 15.82 -3.44
N PHE A 82 -1.84 14.76 -2.63
CA PHE A 82 -2.53 13.49 -2.92
C PHE A 82 -4.06 13.58 -2.98
N ASP A 83 -4.65 14.60 -2.34
CA ASP A 83 -6.10 14.87 -2.34
C ASP A 83 -6.67 14.99 -3.77
N ASN A 84 -5.86 15.46 -4.73
CA ASN A 84 -6.30 15.69 -6.10
C ASN A 84 -6.20 14.44 -7.00
N VAL A 85 -5.23 13.56 -6.76
CA VAL A 85 -4.99 12.37 -7.62
C VAL A 85 -6.00 11.25 -7.32
N MET A 86 -6.37 11.06 -6.05
CA MET A 86 -7.38 10.05 -5.69
C MET A 86 -8.82 10.48 -6.03
N SER A 87 -9.08 11.79 -6.15
CA SER A 87 -10.38 12.30 -6.59
C SER A 87 -10.75 11.79 -8.00
N SER A 88 -9.76 11.58 -8.89
CA SER A 88 -9.98 11.04 -10.24
C SER A 88 -10.29 9.54 -10.30
N ILE A 89 -9.93 8.75 -9.27
CA ILE A 89 -10.24 7.30 -9.21
C ILE A 89 -11.68 7.05 -8.71
N THR A 90 -12.32 8.06 -8.12
CA THR A 90 -13.66 7.96 -7.51
C THR A 90 -14.82 8.10 -8.52
N GLU A 91 -14.59 8.57 -9.75
CA GLU A 91 -15.67 8.75 -10.74
C GLU A 91 -16.18 7.47 -11.42
N MET A 92 -15.72 6.27 -11.03
CA MET A 92 -16.18 5.00 -11.64
C MET A 92 -17.26 4.25 -10.84
N ASP A 93 -17.62 4.69 -9.63
CA ASP A 93 -18.74 4.07 -8.88
C ASP A 93 -20.08 4.80 -9.11
N SER A 94 -20.07 5.97 -9.76
CA SER A 94 -21.30 6.78 -9.98
C SER A 94 -22.07 6.44 -11.27
N TYR A 95 -21.78 5.32 -11.93
CA TYR A 95 -22.53 4.83 -13.11
C TYR A 95 -23.49 3.67 -12.80
N LEU A 96 -23.62 3.25 -11.54
CA LEU A 96 -24.46 2.10 -11.13
C LEU A 96 -25.49 2.44 -10.04
N ASN A 97 -26.09 3.64 -10.07
CA ASN A 97 -27.37 3.89 -9.39
C ASN A 97 -28.25 4.90 -10.13
#